data_AF-A0A1Q8C3I5-F1
#
_entry.id   AF-A0A1Q8C3I5-F1
#
_cell.length_a   1.000
_cell.length_b   1.000
_cell.length_c   1.000
_cell.angle_alpha   90.00
_cell.angle_beta   90.00
_cell.angle_gamma   90.00
#
_symmetry.space_group_name_H-M   'P 1'
#
loop_
_entity.id
_entity.type
_entity.pdbx_description
1 polymer ?
#
loop_
_entity_poly.entity_id
_entity_poly.type
_entity_poly.pdbx_seq_one_letter_code
_entity_poly.pdbx_strand_id
1 'polypeptide(L)'
;MRAWPNPDSGEVPSPSVVAAWVTLGLIATERIPLWAAHWLVLGHDGDSLAALAGVSGMDPHEVHDLLPAALANCGAPIPNSVTAAAEVVFVRLAGLLAENRVGERWVLDSVIEILRASGWEVGVIELPLGQIFDLSDEWGSDWGRPRHELEQEIRDACELQLAPAGRP
;
A
#
# COMPACT_ATOMS: atom_id res chain seq x y z
N MET A 1 14.45 0.95 -2.55
CA MET A 1 13.13 1.34 -3.07
C MET A 1 12.87 0.57 -4.35
N ARG A 2 12.29 -0.63 -4.26
CA ARG A 2 11.56 -1.18 -5.42
C ARG A 2 10.17 -0.55 -5.31
N ALA A 3 10.10 0.70 -5.76
CA ALA A 3 8.97 1.60 -5.60
C ALA A 3 7.67 0.85 -5.90
N TRP A 4 6.80 0.73 -4.91
CA TRP A 4 5.42 0.36 -5.14
C TRP A 4 4.56 1.64 -5.13
N PRO A 5 3.70 1.85 -6.15
CA PRO A 5 3.60 1.04 -7.35
C PRO A 5 4.83 1.28 -8.23
N ASN A 6 5.30 0.24 -8.92
CA ASN A 6 6.45 0.35 -9.82
C ASN A 6 6.19 1.53 -10.77
N PRO A 7 7.10 2.52 -10.88
CA PRO A 7 6.96 3.66 -11.79
C PRO A 7 6.57 3.23 -13.21
N ASP A 8 7.05 2.06 -13.64
CA ASP A 8 6.81 1.52 -14.99
C ASP A 8 5.55 0.64 -15.11
N SER A 9 4.85 0.36 -14.00
CA SER A 9 3.67 -0.54 -14.03
C SER A 9 2.43 0.06 -14.69
N GLY A 10 2.38 1.40 -14.83
CA GLY A 10 1.17 2.10 -15.26
C GLY A 10 -0.03 1.95 -14.31
N GLU A 11 0.18 1.35 -13.13
CA GLU A 11 -0.88 1.12 -12.17
C GLU A 11 -1.30 2.42 -11.49
N VAL A 12 -2.61 2.65 -11.46
CA VAL A 12 -3.23 3.74 -10.72
C VAL A 12 -3.70 3.18 -9.37
N PRO A 13 -3.08 3.56 -8.25
CA PRO A 13 -3.52 3.14 -6.93
C PRO A 13 -4.91 3.73 -6.62
N SER A 14 -5.69 3.05 -5.78
CA SER A 14 -6.94 3.63 -5.31
C SER A 14 -6.68 4.80 -4.36
N PRO A 15 -7.62 5.75 -4.21
CA PRO A 15 -7.50 6.86 -3.26
C PRO A 15 -7.20 6.39 -1.84
N SER A 16 -7.83 5.31 -1.36
CA SER A 16 -7.60 4.75 -0.02
C SER A 16 -6.17 4.25 0.19
N VAL A 17 -5.55 3.66 -0.84
CA VAL A 17 -4.15 3.22 -0.77
C VAL A 17 -3.21 4.42 -0.68
N VAL A 18 -3.45 5.47 -1.48
CA VAL A 18 -2.67 6.71 -1.40
C VAL A 18 -2.84 7.38 -0.04
N ALA A 19 -4.07 7.41 0.50
CA ALA A 19 -4.36 7.93 1.83
C ALA A 19 -3.56 7.20 2.93
N ALA A 20 -3.44 5.87 2.83
CA ALA A 20 -2.63 5.10 3.75
C ALA A 20 -1.12 5.39 3.61
N TRP A 21 -0.62 5.59 2.39
CA TRP A 21 0.77 6.00 2.18
C TRP A 21 1.10 7.38 2.76
N VAL A 22 0.12 8.27 2.87
CA VAL A 22 0.30 9.54 3.59
C VAL A 22 0.66 9.29 5.04
N THR A 23 -0.10 8.45 5.73
CA THR A 23 0.16 8.10 7.13
C THR A 23 1.50 7.38 7.32
N LEU A 24 1.88 6.53 6.35
CA LEU A 24 3.14 5.78 6.38
C LEU A 24 4.36 6.57 5.89
N GLY A 25 4.18 7.79 5.36
CA GLY A 25 5.27 8.58 4.78
C GLY A 25 5.89 7.98 3.51
N LEU A 26 5.11 7.22 2.73
CA LEU A 26 5.56 6.47 1.54
C LEU A 26 5.16 7.14 0.20
N ILE A 27 4.77 8.41 0.23
CA ILE A 27 4.20 9.08 -0.96
C ILE A 27 5.26 9.40 -2.02
N ALA A 28 4.94 9.07 -3.28
CA ALA A 28 5.58 9.61 -4.47
C ALA A 28 4.80 10.84 -4.99
N THR A 29 5.14 12.03 -4.51
CA THR A 29 4.37 13.27 -4.72
C THR A 29 4.24 13.64 -6.20
N GLU A 30 5.25 13.32 -7.00
CA GLU A 30 5.34 13.63 -8.42
C GLU A 30 4.32 12.86 -9.29
N ARG A 31 3.77 11.75 -8.78
CA ARG A 31 2.80 10.91 -9.51
C ARG A 31 1.35 11.19 -9.13
N ILE A 32 1.13 11.80 -7.97
CA ILE A 32 -0.20 12.07 -7.45
C ILE A 32 -1.09 12.84 -8.44
N PRO A 33 -0.61 13.88 -9.14
CA PRO A 33 -1.48 14.64 -10.05
C PRO A 33 -2.03 13.78 -11.19
N LEU A 34 -1.19 12.89 -11.73
CA LEU A 34 -1.63 11.92 -12.74
C LEU A 34 -2.68 10.96 -12.18
N TRP A 35 -2.46 10.42 -10.97
CA TRP A 35 -3.45 9.54 -10.33
C TRP A 35 -4.77 10.27 -10.05
N ALA A 36 -4.72 11.52 -9.61
CA ALA A 36 -5.89 12.37 -9.41
C ALA A 36 -6.69 12.54 -10.71
N ALA A 37 -6.01 12.77 -11.84
CA ALA A 37 -6.67 12.82 -13.15
C ALA A 37 -7.38 11.51 -13.50
N HIS A 38 -6.77 10.36 -13.20
CA HIS A 38 -7.41 9.05 -13.39
C HIS A 38 -8.63 8.85 -12.46
N TRP A 39 -8.56 9.30 -11.21
CA TRP A 39 -9.69 9.20 -10.27
C TRP A 39 -10.90 10.01 -10.74
N LEU A 40 -10.69 11.18 -11.36
CA LEU A 40 -11.76 11.96 -12.01
C LEU A 40 -12.44 11.15 -13.13
N VAL A 41 -11.65 10.49 -13.99
CA VAL A 41 -12.17 9.65 -15.08
C VAL A 41 -12.96 8.44 -14.53
N LEU A 42 -12.58 7.93 -13.36
CA LEU A 42 -13.28 6.84 -12.67
C LEU A 42 -14.56 7.29 -11.94
N GLY A 43 -14.90 8.58 -11.97
CA GLY A 43 -16.15 9.12 -11.43
C GLY A 43 -16.05 9.72 -10.04
N HIS A 44 -14.84 9.87 -9.47
CA HIS A 44 -14.65 10.76 -8.34
C HIS A 44 -14.75 12.22 -8.80
N ASP A 45 -15.17 13.13 -7.93
CA ASP A 45 -15.36 14.53 -8.28
C ASP A 45 -15.15 15.45 -7.07
N GLY A 46 -14.81 16.70 -7.31
CA GLY A 46 -14.62 17.75 -6.31
C GLY A 46 -13.51 18.74 -6.68
N ASP A 47 -13.68 19.99 -6.25
CA ASP A 47 -12.79 21.09 -6.62
C ASP A 47 -11.32 20.83 -6.24
N SER A 48 -11.05 20.24 -5.07
CA SER A 48 -9.69 19.94 -4.63
C SER A 48 -9.07 18.79 -5.43
N LEU A 49 -9.87 17.81 -5.83
CA LEU A 49 -9.41 16.74 -6.73
C LEU A 49 -9.10 17.26 -8.14
N ALA A 50 -9.95 18.15 -8.67
CA ALA A 50 -9.71 18.81 -9.96
C ALA A 50 -8.45 19.69 -9.92
N ALA A 51 -8.27 20.47 -8.83
CA ALA A 51 -7.06 21.26 -8.62
C ALA A 51 -5.81 20.37 -8.58
N LEU A 52 -5.84 19.29 -7.80
CA LEU A 52 -4.72 18.35 -7.69
C LEU A 52 -4.39 17.66 -9.02
N ALA A 53 -5.38 17.37 -9.87
CA ALA A 53 -5.14 16.82 -11.21
C ALA A 53 -4.49 17.84 -12.17
N GLY A 54 -4.66 19.13 -11.91
CA GLY A 54 -4.14 20.22 -12.72
C GLY A 54 -2.72 20.67 -12.36
N VAL A 55 -2.18 20.25 -11.21
CA VAL A 55 -0.83 20.65 -10.82
C VAL A 55 0.24 19.86 -11.58
N SER A 56 1.40 20.48 -11.79
CA SER A 56 2.50 19.85 -12.53
C SER A 56 3.19 18.69 -11.80
N GLY A 57 3.01 18.61 -10.47
CA GLY A 57 3.73 17.67 -9.61
C GLY A 57 5.20 18.02 -9.35
N MET A 58 5.69 19.15 -9.90
CA MET A 58 7.07 19.63 -9.72
C MET A 58 7.31 20.32 -8.39
N ASP A 59 6.25 20.83 -7.74
CA ASP A 59 6.28 21.36 -6.38
C ASP A 59 5.62 20.36 -5.41
N PRO A 60 6.41 19.62 -4.62
CA PRO A 60 5.86 18.70 -3.63
C PRO A 60 4.98 19.39 -2.58
N HIS A 61 5.20 20.67 -2.27
CA HIS A 61 4.41 21.39 -1.28
C HIS A 61 2.97 21.58 -1.75
N GLU A 62 2.78 21.97 -3.01
CA GLU A 62 1.45 22.14 -3.60
C GLU A 62 0.66 20.82 -3.58
N VAL A 63 1.33 19.70 -3.89
CA VAL A 63 0.73 18.36 -3.79
C VAL A 63 0.35 18.03 -2.35
N HIS A 64 1.24 18.28 -1.38
CA HIS A 64 0.99 18.01 0.03
C HIS A 64 -0.19 18.81 0.60
N ASP A 65 -0.35 20.06 0.17
CA ASP A 65 -1.43 20.94 0.65
C ASP A 65 -2.80 20.53 0.09
N LEU A 66 -2.85 20.11 -1.17
CA LEU A 66 -4.10 19.74 -1.85
C LEU A 66 -4.55 18.31 -1.57
N LEU A 67 -3.61 17.39 -1.33
CA LEU A 67 -3.87 15.96 -1.26
C LEU A 67 -4.91 15.56 -0.19
N PRO A 68 -4.89 16.05 1.06
CA PRO A 68 -5.88 15.66 2.05
C PRO A 68 -7.32 15.98 1.63
N ALA A 69 -7.54 17.16 1.04
CA ALA A 69 -8.86 17.57 0.59
C ALA A 69 -9.31 16.79 -0.66
N ALA A 70 -8.40 16.51 -1.59
CA ALA A 70 -8.67 15.68 -2.76
C ALA A 70 -9.04 14.23 -2.37
N LEU A 71 -8.31 13.65 -1.42
CA LEU A 71 -8.63 12.32 -0.88
C LEU A 71 -10.00 12.29 -0.19
N ALA A 72 -10.37 13.36 0.51
CA ALA A 72 -11.71 13.52 1.08
C ALA A 72 -12.80 13.61 -0.01
N ASN A 73 -12.55 14.27 -1.14
CA ASN A 73 -13.45 14.25 -2.30
C ASN A 73 -13.66 12.83 -2.86
N CYS A 74 -12.63 11.99 -2.79
CA CYS A 74 -12.73 10.58 -3.17
C CYS A 74 -13.41 9.68 -2.11
N GLY A 75 -13.84 10.22 -0.97
CA GLY A 75 -14.37 9.43 0.15
C GLY A 75 -13.32 8.58 0.87
N ALA A 76 -12.03 8.92 0.72
CA ALA A 76 -10.89 8.17 1.25
C ALA A 76 -10.09 9.02 2.26
N PRO A 77 -10.63 9.32 3.45
CA PRO A 77 -9.91 10.10 4.44
C PRO A 77 -8.60 9.41 4.86
N ILE A 78 -7.59 10.23 5.17
CA ILE A 78 -6.29 9.75 5.65
C ILE A 78 -6.48 8.98 6.97
N PRO A 79 -6.01 7.72 7.09
CA PRO A 79 -6.12 6.95 8.31
C PRO A 79 -5.44 7.66 9.49
N ASN A 80 -6.12 7.66 10.65
CA ASN A 80 -5.66 8.33 11.87
C ASN A 80 -4.66 7.51 12.69
N SER A 81 -4.34 6.28 12.27
CA SER A 81 -3.34 5.43 12.91
C SER A 81 -2.49 4.72 11.86
N VAL A 82 -1.24 4.44 12.24
CA VAL A 82 -0.28 3.70 11.42
C VAL A 82 -0.78 2.27 11.16
N THR A 83 -1.39 1.63 12.15
CA THR A 83 -1.99 0.29 12.03
C THR A 83 -3.09 0.24 10.96
N ALA A 84 -4.05 1.18 11.00
CA ALA A 84 -5.13 1.23 10.01
C ALA A 84 -4.60 1.54 8.60
N ALA A 85 -3.56 2.36 8.49
CA ALA A 85 -2.90 2.60 7.21
C ALA A 85 -2.21 1.34 6.68
N ALA A 86 -1.45 0.63 7.52
CA ALA A 86 -0.80 -0.61 7.11
C ALA A 86 -1.81 -1.69 6.70
N GLU A 87 -2.93 -1.82 7.41
CA GLU A 87 -4.00 -2.75 7.07
C GLU A 87 -4.53 -2.51 5.65
N VAL A 88 -4.82 -1.25 5.28
CA VAL A 88 -5.26 -0.89 3.93
C VAL A 88 -4.23 -1.31 2.88
N VAL A 89 -2.94 -1.07 3.14
CA VAL A 89 -1.87 -1.43 2.19
C VAL A 89 -1.70 -2.94 2.11
N PHE A 90 -1.72 -3.66 3.24
CA PHE A 90 -1.61 -5.12 3.30
C PHE A 90 -2.77 -5.80 2.57
N VAL A 91 -4.00 -5.34 2.73
CA VAL A 91 -5.15 -5.83 1.94
C VAL A 91 -4.90 -5.64 0.44
N ARG A 92 -4.33 -4.51 0.02
CA ARG A 92 -3.96 -4.30 -1.39
C ARG A 92 -2.87 -5.27 -1.85
N LEU A 93 -1.81 -5.46 -1.06
CA LEU A 93 -0.73 -6.41 -1.39
C LEU A 93 -1.26 -7.83 -1.55
N ALA A 94 -2.11 -8.27 -0.64
CA ALA A 94 -2.75 -9.58 -0.70
C ALA A 94 -3.62 -9.74 -1.95
N GLY A 95 -4.41 -8.71 -2.30
CA GLY A 95 -5.22 -8.71 -3.52
C GLY A 95 -4.38 -8.84 -4.79
N LEU A 96 -3.24 -8.16 -4.87
CA LEU A 96 -2.34 -8.24 -6.02
C LEU A 96 -1.73 -9.63 -6.21
N LEU A 97 -1.40 -10.30 -5.10
CA LEU A 97 -0.92 -11.69 -5.14
C LEU A 97 -2.04 -12.62 -5.62
N ALA A 98 -3.25 -12.47 -5.08
CA ALA A 98 -4.42 -13.24 -5.50
C ALA A 98 -4.78 -13.04 -6.99
N GLU A 99 -4.58 -11.83 -7.51
CA GLU A 99 -4.72 -11.49 -8.93
C GLU A 99 -3.55 -11.99 -9.80
N ASN A 100 -2.55 -12.67 -9.23
CA ASN A 100 -1.30 -13.10 -9.89
C ASN A 100 -0.52 -11.95 -10.55
N ARG A 101 -0.64 -10.73 -10.02
CA ARG A 101 0.04 -9.54 -10.55
C ARG A 101 1.43 -9.34 -9.98
N VAL A 102 1.71 -9.95 -8.83
CA VAL A 102 3.00 -9.91 -8.12
C VAL A 102 3.34 -11.31 -7.61
N GLY A 103 4.61 -11.54 -7.27
CA GLY A 103 5.06 -12.77 -6.63
C GLY A 103 5.23 -12.64 -5.12
N GLU A 104 5.36 -13.77 -4.43
CA GLU A 104 5.42 -13.86 -2.96
C GLU A 104 6.63 -13.11 -2.40
N ARG A 105 7.80 -13.24 -3.05
CA ARG A 105 8.99 -12.48 -2.63
C ARG A 105 8.75 -10.97 -2.65
N TRP A 106 8.03 -10.50 -3.66
CA TRP A 106 7.73 -9.09 -3.81
C TRP A 106 6.78 -8.59 -2.72
N VAL A 107 5.80 -9.40 -2.33
CA VAL A 107 4.92 -9.11 -1.18
C VAL A 107 5.74 -9.03 0.11
N LEU A 108 6.59 -10.02 0.38
CA LEU A 108 7.46 -10.04 1.56
C LEU A 108 8.37 -8.80 1.63
N ASP A 109 9.03 -8.45 0.53
CA ASP A 109 9.87 -7.25 0.46
C ASP A 109 9.05 -5.98 0.78
N SER A 110 7.82 -5.89 0.27
CA SER A 110 6.92 -4.74 0.49
C SER A 110 6.44 -4.66 1.94
N VAL A 111 6.12 -5.80 2.57
CA VAL A 111 5.75 -5.88 3.98
C VAL A 111 6.87 -5.35 4.87
N ILE A 112 8.12 -5.74 4.61
CA ILE A 112 9.28 -5.27 5.39
C ILE A 112 9.47 -3.76 5.23
N GLU A 113 9.27 -3.21 4.03
CA GLU A 113 9.32 -1.76 3.82
C GLU A 113 8.24 -1.03 4.64
N ILE A 114 7.02 -1.55 4.69
CA ILE A 114 5.92 -0.99 5.50
C ILE A 114 6.21 -1.09 7.00
N LEU A 115 6.75 -2.22 7.47
CA LEU A 115 7.15 -2.39 8.87
C LEU A 115 8.26 -1.44 9.28
N ARG A 116 9.22 -1.16 8.39
CA ARG A 116 10.25 -0.15 8.64
C ARG A 116 9.65 1.26 8.68
N ALA A 117 8.76 1.57 7.75
CA ALA A 117 8.08 2.87 7.69
C ALA A 117 7.16 3.11 8.90
N SER A 118 6.54 2.05 9.44
CA SER A 118 5.74 2.12 10.66
C SER A 118 6.58 2.24 11.94
N GLY A 119 7.90 2.10 11.86
CA GLY A 119 8.77 2.05 13.02
C GLY A 119 8.60 0.77 13.84
N TRP A 120 8.21 -0.34 13.20
CA TRP A 120 7.92 -1.63 13.83
C TRP A 120 6.80 -1.55 14.88
N GLU A 121 5.78 -0.75 14.59
CA GLU A 121 4.59 -0.63 15.43
C GLU A 121 3.95 -2.01 15.65
N VAL A 122 3.65 -2.33 16.92
CA VAL A 122 3.20 -3.67 17.33
C VAL A 122 1.90 -4.06 16.64
N GLY A 123 0.95 -3.14 16.53
CA GLY A 123 -0.31 -3.36 15.81
C GLY A 123 -0.09 -3.74 14.34
N VAL A 124 0.87 -3.13 13.65
CA VAL A 124 1.22 -3.53 12.27
C VAL A 124 1.81 -4.93 12.22
N ILE A 125 2.69 -5.28 13.17
CA ILE A 125 3.28 -6.63 13.24
C ILE A 125 2.18 -7.68 13.46
N GLU A 126 1.20 -7.40 14.32
CA GLU A 126 0.09 -8.30 14.65
C GLU A 126 -0.90 -8.56 13.50
N LEU A 127 -0.86 -7.76 12.43
CA LEU A 127 -1.64 -8.03 11.21
C LEU A 127 -1.17 -9.34 10.54
N PRO A 128 -2.05 -10.09 9.86
CA PRO A 128 -1.69 -11.35 9.19
C PRO A 128 -0.46 -11.24 8.29
N LEU A 129 -0.39 -10.21 7.43
CA LEU A 129 0.79 -9.95 6.61
C LEU A 129 1.95 -9.32 7.38
N GLY A 130 1.72 -8.75 8.56
CA GLY A 130 2.81 -8.27 9.43
C GLY A 130 3.64 -9.41 9.99
N GLN A 131 3.04 -10.59 10.23
CA GLN A 131 3.68 -11.74 10.87
C GLN A 131 4.72 -12.45 9.98
N ILE A 132 4.70 -12.26 8.66
CA ILE A 132 5.61 -12.95 7.73
C ILE A 132 7.01 -12.31 7.62
N PHE A 133 7.31 -11.29 8.42
CA PHE A 133 8.53 -10.48 8.25
C PHE A 133 9.83 -11.28 8.47
N ASP A 134 9.79 -12.30 9.32
CA ASP A 134 10.91 -13.17 9.67
C ASP A 134 11.29 -14.14 8.54
N LEU A 135 10.34 -14.46 7.65
CA LEU A 135 10.59 -15.29 6.46
C LEU A 135 11.69 -14.72 5.55
N SER A 136 11.94 -13.42 5.65
CA SER A 136 12.97 -12.74 4.87
C SER A 136 14.39 -13.22 5.15
N ASP A 137 14.65 -13.73 6.36
CA ASP A 137 15.95 -14.24 6.80
C ASP A 137 16.23 -15.66 6.28
N GLU A 138 15.16 -16.45 6.05
CA GLU A 138 15.24 -17.80 5.47
C GLU A 138 15.29 -17.77 3.94
N TRP A 139 14.71 -16.74 3.33
CA TRP A 139 14.50 -16.71 1.88
C TRP A 139 15.79 -16.63 1.06
N GLY A 140 16.10 -17.72 0.34
CA GLY A 140 17.29 -17.79 -0.52
C GLY A 140 18.58 -18.11 0.25
N SER A 141 18.45 -18.45 1.53
CA SER A 141 19.53 -18.96 2.37
C SER A 141 19.65 -20.48 2.23
N ASP A 142 20.81 -21.04 2.61
CA ASP A 142 21.04 -22.49 2.66
C ASP A 142 20.48 -23.14 3.95
N TRP A 143 19.83 -22.34 4.80
CA TRP A 143 19.18 -22.75 6.05
C TRP A 143 17.69 -22.40 6.03
N GLY A 144 16.90 -23.06 6.89
CA GLY A 144 15.47 -22.80 7.03
C GLY A 144 14.60 -23.67 6.13
N ARG A 145 13.36 -23.23 5.93
CA ARG A 145 12.36 -23.93 5.13
C ARG A 145 12.65 -23.85 3.63
N PRO A 146 12.25 -24.87 2.86
CA PRO A 146 12.35 -24.80 1.41
C PRO A 146 11.44 -23.71 0.86
N ARG A 147 11.84 -23.14 -0.28
CA ARG A 147 11.16 -22.00 -0.92
C ARG A 147 9.63 -22.17 -1.08
N HIS A 148 9.17 -23.36 -1.42
CA HIS A 148 7.74 -23.62 -1.63
C HIS A 148 6.92 -23.52 -0.33
N GLU A 149 7.51 -23.84 0.83
CA GLU A 149 6.87 -23.67 2.13
C GLU A 149 6.76 -22.19 2.48
N LEU A 150 7.83 -21.40 2.25
CA LEU A 150 7.80 -19.94 2.45
C LEU A 150 6.78 -19.26 1.54
N GLU A 151 6.73 -19.67 0.26
CA GLU A 151 5.71 -19.18 -0.69
C GLU A 151 4.29 -19.52 -0.23
N GLN A 152 4.08 -20.73 0.32
CA GLN A 152 2.76 -21.13 0.81
C GLN A 152 2.34 -20.29 2.03
N GLU A 153 3.22 -20.06 2.98
CA GLU A 153 2.91 -19.27 4.17
C GLU A 153 2.57 -17.81 3.85
N ILE A 154 3.25 -17.23 2.85
CA ILE A 154 2.89 -15.89 2.35
C ILE A 154 1.48 -15.91 1.75
N ARG A 155 1.11 -16.94 0.99
CA ARG A 155 -0.25 -17.08 0.44
C ARG A 155 -1.27 -17.22 1.55
N ASP A 156 -1.01 -18.06 2.55
CA ASP A 156 -1.91 -18.27 3.70
C ASP A 156 -2.10 -16.95 4.46
N ALA A 157 -1.03 -16.18 4.68
CA ALA A 157 -1.11 -14.87 5.31
C ALA A 157 -1.90 -13.85 4.46
N CYS A 158 -1.73 -13.87 3.13
CA CYS A 158 -2.55 -13.06 2.21
C CYS A 158 -4.03 -13.43 2.29
N GLU A 159 -4.37 -14.73 2.32
CA GLU A 159 -5.75 -15.20 2.44
C GLU A 159 -6.37 -14.75 3.76
N LEU A 160 -5.63 -14.88 4.88
CA LEU A 160 -6.06 -14.36 6.18
C LEU A 160 -6.25 -12.85 6.19
N GLN A 161 -5.40 -12.11 5.48
CA GLN A 161 -5.50 -10.65 5.36
C GLN A 161 -6.74 -10.21 4.57
N LEU A 162 -7.16 -11.01 3.58
CA LEU A 162 -8.35 -10.74 2.76
C LEU A 162 -9.65 -11.27 3.39
N ALA A 163 -9.54 -12.20 4.34
CA ALA A 163 -10.70 -12.73 5.04
C ALA A 163 -11.44 -11.58 5.76
N PRO A 164 -12.78 -11.53 5.68
CA PRO A 164 -13.54 -10.53 6.41
C PRO A 164 -13.23 -10.70 7.91
N ALA A 165 -12.73 -9.64 8.55
CA ALA A 165 -12.43 -9.64 9.97
C ALA A 165 -13.61 -10.26 10.73
N GLY A 166 -13.34 -11.38 11.41
CA GLY A 166 -14.37 -12.20 12.04
C GLY A 166 -15.27 -11.34 12.91
N ARG A 167 -16.53 -11.16 12.48
CA ARG A 167 -17.59 -10.77 13.40
C ARG A 167 -17.76 -11.92 14.40
N PRO A 168 -17.70 -11.68 15.72
CA PRO A 168 -18.49 -12.48 16.64
C PRO A 168 -19.99 -12.33 16.32
#